data_AF-A0A3B8J4L3-F1
#
_entry.id   AF-A0A3B8J4L3-F1
#
_cell.length_a   1.000
_cell.length_b   1.000
_cell.length_c   1.000
_cell.angle_alpha   90.00
_cell.angle_beta   90.00
_cell.angle_gamma   90.00
#
_symmetry.space_group_name_H-M   'P 1'
#
loop_
_entity.id
_entity.type
_entity.pdbx_description
1 polymer ?
#
loop_
_entity_poly.entity_id
_entity_poly.type
_entity_poly.pdbx_seq_one_letter_code
_entity_poly.pdbx_strand_id
1 'polypeptide(L)'
;MEWYLPITVLPGIALLILSTSNFVININQEIKQLKQEEDRYAEIIQLKLAQLRRLSIAISGLYLTVLFLTLAGLLASWEEDGRWMSVSLIIGITIMVISICFLISFSIRAVLIRQKHLRL
;
A
#
# COMPACT_ATOMS: atom_id res chain seq x y z
N MET A 1 -27.80 3.34 9.03
CA MET A 1 -26.48 2.74 8.72
C MET A 1 -25.54 3.11 9.85
N GLU A 2 -24.82 2.13 10.41
CA GLU A 2 -23.86 2.37 11.51
C GLU A 2 -22.66 3.15 10.97
N TRP A 3 -22.66 4.46 11.15
CA TRP A 3 -21.66 5.40 10.63
C TRP A 3 -20.23 5.17 11.17
N TYR A 4 -20.07 4.34 12.22
CA TYR A 4 -18.77 4.05 12.83
C TYR A 4 -17.98 2.95 12.11
N LEU A 5 -18.64 2.08 11.33
CA LEU A 5 -17.99 0.96 10.62
C LEU A 5 -16.80 1.36 9.72
N PRO A 6 -16.86 2.48 8.98
CA PRO A 6 -15.72 2.99 8.20
C PRO A 6 -14.53 3.43 9.06
N ILE A 7 -14.82 3.97 10.25
CA ILE A 7 -13.82 4.54 11.16
C ILE A 7 -13.08 3.43 11.92
N THR A 8 -13.75 2.33 12.25
CA THR A 8 -13.14 1.19 12.96
C THR A 8 -12.09 0.45 12.14
N VAL A 9 -12.10 0.57 10.81
CA VAL A 9 -11.12 -0.07 9.92
C VAL A 9 -9.85 0.78 9.74
N LEU A 10 -9.90 2.08 10.06
CA LEU A 10 -8.77 3.00 9.90
C LEU A 10 -7.49 2.57 10.65
N PRO A 11 -7.54 2.08 11.90
CA PRO A 11 -6.35 1.57 12.58
C PRO A 11 -5.68 0.42 11.82
N GLY A 12 -6.47 -0.49 11.24
CA GLY A 12 -5.95 -1.58 10.43
C GLY A 12 -5.23 -1.08 9.16
N ILE A 13 -5.80 -0.09 8.49
CA ILE A 13 -5.18 0.53 7.30
C ILE A 13 -3.90 1.28 7.69
N ALA A 14 -3.89 1.97 8.83
CA ALA A 14 -2.70 2.65 9.35
C ALA A 14 -1.55 1.66 9.59
N LEU A 15 -1.84 0.48 10.15
CA LEU A 15 -0.85 -0.59 10.32
C LEU A 15 -0.33 -1.11 8.97
N LEU A 16 -1.19 -1.27 7.97
CA LEU A 16 -0.78 -1.66 6.62
C LEU A 16 0.15 -0.62 6.00
N ILE A 17 -0.17 0.67 6.12
CA ILE A 17 0.67 1.77 5.65
C ILE A 17 2.03 1.73 6.36
N LEU A 18 2.05 1.60 7.68
CA LEU A 18 3.29 1.55 8.46
C LEU A 18 4.18 0.37 8.05
N SER A 19 3.60 -0.83 7.93
CA SER A 19 4.31 -2.03 7.48
C SER A 19 4.89 -1.84 6.07
N THR A 20 4.09 -1.30 5.15
CA THR A 20 4.50 -1.03 3.77
C THR A 20 5.62 0.01 3.69
N SER A 21 5.54 1.08 4.48
CA SER A 21 6.59 2.09 4.60
C SER A 21 7.91 1.48 5.07
N ASN A 22 7.88 0.58 6.05
CA ASN A 22 9.07 -0.11 6.51
C ASN A 22 9.70 -0.96 5.39
N PHE A 23 8.90 -1.64 4.57
CA PHE A 23 9.42 -2.34 3.38
C PHE A 23 10.08 -1.40 2.37
N VAL A 24 9.47 -0.24 2.09
CA VAL A 24 10.05 0.77 1.18
C VAL A 24 11.40 1.26 1.69
N ILE A 25 11.50 1.56 2.99
CA ILE A 25 12.76 2.01 3.62
C ILE A 25 13.83 0.91 3.51
N ASN A 26 13.48 -0.33 3.85
CA ASN A 26 14.41 -1.46 3.81
C ASN A 26 14.92 -1.72 2.38
N ILE A 27 14.03 -1.72 1.38
CA ILE A 27 14.44 -1.91 -0.02
C ILE A 27 15.34 -0.75 -0.49
N ASN A 28 15.05 0.49 -0.08
CA ASN A 28 15.92 1.63 -0.39
C ASN A 28 17.33 1.48 0.21
N GLN A 29 17.43 1.02 1.46
CA GLN A 29 18.70 0.75 2.11
C GLN A 29 19.48 -0.36 1.39
N GLU A 30 18.81 -1.46 1.02
CA GLU A 30 19.41 -2.54 0.24
C GLU A 30 19.90 -2.06 -1.14
N ILE A 31 19.11 -1.26 -1.87
CA ILE A 31 19.53 -0.67 -3.14
C ILE A 31 20.77 0.20 -2.96
N LYS A 32 20.81 1.02 -1.89
CA LYS A 32 21.97 1.87 -1.58
C LYS A 32 23.24 1.06 -1.31
N GLN A 33 23.12 -0.10 -0.66
CA GLN A 33 24.23 -1.03 -0.44
C GLN A 33 24.68 -1.70 -1.74
N LEU A 34 23.74 -2.22 -2.54
CA LEU A 34 24.04 -2.88 -3.81
C LEU A 34 24.69 -1.94 -4.82
N LYS A 35 24.39 -0.64 -4.75
CA LYS A 35 25.01 0.38 -5.60
C LYS A 35 26.53 0.54 -5.37
N GLN A 36 27.07 0.03 -4.27
CA GLN A 36 28.53 0.00 -4.05
C GLN A 36 29.23 -1.04 -4.95
N GLU A 37 28.51 -2.07 -5.42
CA GLU A 37 28.96 -3.10 -6.35
C GLU A 37 28.08 -3.12 -7.62
N GLU A 38 27.85 -1.93 -8.19
CA GLU A 38 26.86 -1.71 -9.26
C GLU A 38 27.06 -2.63 -10.47
N ASP A 39 28.30 -2.86 -10.91
CA ASP A 39 28.63 -3.73 -12.05
C ASP A 39 28.22 -5.20 -11.85
N ARG A 40 28.21 -5.69 -10.61
CA ARG A 40 27.87 -7.08 -10.29
C ARG A 40 26.36 -7.27 -10.10
N TYR A 41 25.66 -6.25 -9.63
CA TYR A 41 24.27 -6.35 -9.18
C TYR A 41 23.28 -5.47 -9.95
N ALA A 42 23.68 -4.90 -11.09
CA ALA A 42 22.82 -4.04 -11.91
C ALA A 42 21.43 -4.64 -12.18
N GLU A 43 21.34 -5.94 -12.51
CA GLU A 43 20.07 -6.62 -12.75
C GLU A 43 19.19 -6.69 -11.48
N ILE A 44 19.80 -6.96 -10.31
CA ILE A 44 19.11 -7.05 -9.03
C ILE A 44 18.60 -5.67 -8.59
N ILE A 45 19.39 -4.62 -8.81
CA ILE A 45 19.01 -3.23 -8.53
C ILE A 45 17.77 -2.86 -9.34
N GLN A 46 17.71 -3.19 -10.63
CA GLN A 46 16.53 -2.93 -11.47
C GLN A 46 15.28 -3.65 -10.96
N LEU A 47 15.41 -4.92 -10.54
CA LEU A 47 14.30 -5.69 -9.97
C LEU A 47 13.79 -5.08 -8.65
N LYS A 48 14.70 -4.63 -7.77
CA LYS A 48 14.34 -3.95 -6.50
C LYS A 48 13.71 -2.58 -6.72
N LEU A 49 14.17 -1.80 -7.71
CA LEU A 49 13.52 -0.54 -8.10
C LEU A 49 12.09 -0.78 -8.61
N ALA A 50 11.87 -1.84 -9.38
CA ALA A 50 10.53 -2.22 -9.83
C ALA A 50 9.61 -2.64 -8.67
N GLN A 51 10.16 -3.34 -7.66
CA GLN A 51 9.44 -3.64 -6.41
C GLN A 51 9.05 -2.35 -5.66
N LEU A 52 10.01 -1.43 -5.51
CA LEU A 52 9.80 -0.16 -4.82
C LEU A 52 8.70 0.66 -5.48
N ARG A 53 8.71 0.78 -6.82
CA ARG A 53 7.64 1.47 -7.57
C ARG A 53 6.25 0.87 -7.28
N ARG A 54 6.13 -0.46 -7.22
CA ARG A 54 4.84 -1.12 -6.93
C ARG A 54 4.38 -0.87 -5.50
N LEU A 55 5.29 -0.91 -4.54
CA LEU A 55 4.99 -0.56 -3.15
C LEU A 55 4.54 0.90 -3.01
N SER A 56 5.20 1.83 -3.70
CA SER A 56 4.81 3.24 -3.70
C SER A 56 3.40 3.44 -4.27
N ILE A 57 3.03 2.73 -5.32
CA ILE A 57 1.66 2.79 -5.86
C ILE A 57 0.64 2.23 -4.85
N ALA A 58 0.97 1.10 -4.21
CA ALA A 58 0.08 0.48 -3.24
C ALA A 58 -0.14 1.37 -2.00
N ILE A 59 0.92 1.98 -1.46
CA ILE A 59 0.79 2.85 -0.29
C ILE A 59 0.02 4.13 -0.61
N SER A 60 0.18 4.69 -1.81
CA SER A 60 -0.63 5.82 -2.28
C SER A 60 -2.12 5.46 -2.36
N GLY A 61 -2.45 4.26 -2.84
CA GLY A 61 -3.83 3.77 -2.86
C GLY A 61 -4.42 3.56 -1.46
N LEU A 62 -3.61 3.11 -0.49
CA LEU A 62 -4.02 3.04 0.92
C LEU A 62 -4.26 4.42 1.52
N TYR A 63 -3.42 5.43 1.23
CA TYR A 63 -3.69 6.81 1.66
C TYR A 63 -4.98 7.36 1.04
N LEU A 64 -5.24 7.05 -0.22
CA LEU A 64 -6.48 7.45 -0.88
C LEU A 64 -7.71 6.77 -0.25
N THR A 65 -7.57 5.51 0.16
CA THR A 65 -8.60 4.80 0.94
C THR A 65 -8.91 5.54 2.25
N VAL A 66 -7.86 5.89 3.02
CA VAL A 66 -8.02 6.61 4.29
C VAL A 66 -8.78 7.92 4.06
N LEU A 67 -8.44 8.67 3.00
CA LEU A 67 -9.13 9.92 2.64
C LEU A 67 -10.64 9.69 2.41
N PHE A 68 -11.03 8.70 1.62
CA PHE A 68 -12.44 8.46 1.31
C PHE A 68 -13.23 7.93 2.52
N LEU A 69 -12.61 7.12 3.39
CA LEU A 69 -13.24 6.64 4.60
C LEU A 69 -13.41 7.74 5.65
N THR A 70 -12.43 8.64 5.81
CA THR A 70 -12.57 9.79 6.71
C THR A 70 -13.58 10.80 6.18
N LEU A 71 -13.62 11.05 4.87
CA LEU A 71 -14.65 11.87 4.24
C LEU A 71 -16.05 11.27 4.44
N ALA A 72 -16.21 9.96 4.30
CA ALA A 72 -17.49 9.31 4.56
C ALA A 72 -17.94 9.49 6.01
N GLY A 73 -17.03 9.36 6.98
CA GLY A 73 -17.32 9.61 8.39
C GLY A 73 -17.72 11.06 8.68
N LEU A 74 -17.09 12.03 8.01
CA LEU A 74 -17.47 13.44 8.10
C LEU A 74 -18.86 13.71 7.48
N LEU A 75 -19.12 13.15 6.29
CA LEU A 75 -20.40 13.31 5.60
C LEU A 75 -21.56 12.69 6.39
N ALA A 76 -21.32 11.59 7.11
CA ALA A 76 -22.30 10.97 7.99
C ALA A 76 -22.78 11.90 9.11
N SER A 77 -21.96 12.88 9.51
CA SER A 77 -22.31 13.87 10.52
C SER A 77 -23.12 15.05 9.95
N TRP A 78 -23.13 15.24 8.64
CA TRP A 78 -23.65 16.46 8.00
C TRP A 78 -24.88 16.23 7.12
N GLU A 79 -25.04 15.02 6.58
CA GLU A 79 -26.10 14.67 5.62
C GLU A 79 -27.09 13.65 6.21
N GLU A 80 -28.39 13.96 6.21
CA GLU A 80 -29.44 13.04 6.70
C GLU A 80 -29.76 11.91 5.69
N ASP A 81 -29.68 12.20 4.39
CA ASP A 81 -30.01 11.25 3.31
C ASP A 81 -28.91 10.18 3.08
N GLY A 82 -27.68 10.42 3.56
CA GLY A 82 -26.57 9.45 3.54
C GLY A 82 -26.11 9.00 2.13
N ARG A 83 -26.51 9.70 1.07
CA ARG A 83 -26.22 9.30 -0.32
C ARG A 83 -24.76 9.55 -0.67
N TRP A 84 -24.21 10.71 -0.32
CA TRP A 84 -22.80 11.02 -0.57
C TRP A 84 -21.86 10.21 0.34
N MET A 85 -22.28 9.98 1.59
CA MET A 85 -21.60 9.05 2.49
C MET A 85 -21.42 7.67 1.83
N SER A 86 -22.51 7.09 1.33
CA SER A 86 -22.49 5.75 0.71
C SER A 86 -21.56 5.68 -0.51
N VAL A 87 -21.58 6.71 -1.36
CA VAL A 87 -20.69 6.79 -2.53
C VAL A 87 -19.22 6.86 -2.11
N SER A 88 -18.89 7.71 -1.13
CA SER A 88 -17.52 7.84 -0.62
C SER A 88 -17.01 6.51 -0.03
N LEU A 89 -17.87 5.76 0.68
CA LEU A 89 -17.51 4.44 1.21
C LEU A 89 -17.21 3.42 0.14
N ILE A 90 -18.07 3.29 -0.87
CA ILE A 90 -17.89 2.33 -1.95
C ILE A 90 -16.57 2.63 -2.69
N ILE A 91 -16.29 3.90 -2.96
CA ILE A 91 -15.03 4.33 -3.60
C ILE A 91 -13.83 3.99 -2.71
N GLY A 92 -13.87 4.31 -1.41
CA GLY A 92 -12.80 4.00 -0.49
C GLY A 92 -12.49 2.50 -0.42
N ILE A 93 -13.52 1.67 -0.25
CA ILE A 93 -13.36 0.21 -0.13
C ILE A 93 -12.84 -0.39 -1.43
N THR A 94 -13.32 0.04 -2.59
CA THR A 94 -12.85 -0.48 -3.89
C THR A 94 -11.37 -0.16 -4.12
N ILE A 95 -10.94 1.07 -3.81
CA ILE A 95 -9.53 1.45 -3.85
C ILE A 95 -8.69 0.63 -2.87
N MET A 96 -9.22 0.35 -1.67
CA MET A 96 -8.55 -0.48 -0.67
C MET A 96 -8.26 -1.88 -1.21
N VAL A 97 -9.29 -2.53 -1.79
CA VAL A 97 -9.17 -3.86 -2.37
C VAL A 97 -8.11 -3.89 -3.46
N ILE A 98 -8.13 -2.90 -4.38
CA ILE A 98 -7.13 -2.77 -5.43
C ILE A 98 -5.72 -2.63 -4.84
N SER A 99 -5.55 -1.80 -3.82
CA SER A 99 -4.26 -1.58 -3.15
C SER A 99 -3.74 -2.84 -2.46
N ILE A 100 -4.63 -3.61 -1.83
CA ILE A 100 -4.29 -4.91 -1.21
C ILE A 100 -3.87 -5.92 -2.28
N CYS A 101 -4.53 -5.97 -3.44
CA CYS A 101 -4.11 -6.81 -4.56
C CYS A 101 -2.68 -6.49 -5.03
N PHE A 102 -2.29 -5.22 -5.06
CA PHE A 102 -0.91 -4.81 -5.34
C PHE A 102 0.07 -5.29 -4.25
N LEU A 103 -0.30 -5.19 -2.97
CA LEU A 103 0.52 -5.67 -1.85
C LEU A 103 0.72 -7.18 -1.87
N ILE A 104 -0.33 -7.96 -2.14
CA ILE A 104 -0.25 -9.42 -2.28
C ILE A 104 0.67 -9.77 -3.45
N SER A 105 0.48 -9.12 -4.59
CA SER A 105 1.32 -9.32 -5.78
C SER A 105 2.80 -8.97 -5.51
N PHE A 106 3.06 -7.92 -4.72
CA PHE A 106 4.40 -7.59 -4.27
C PHE A 106 4.98 -8.68 -3.36
N SER A 107 4.23 -9.14 -2.36
CA SER A 107 4.69 -10.13 -1.38
C SER A 107 5.14 -11.43 -2.05
N ILE A 108 4.36 -11.91 -3.03
CA ILE A 108 4.72 -13.11 -3.81
C ILE A 108 6.02 -12.89 -4.60
N ARG A 109 6.14 -11.75 -5.30
CA ARG A 109 7.34 -11.43 -6.09
C ARG A 109 8.57 -11.14 -5.24
N ALA A 110 8.38 -10.68 -4.01
CA ALA A 110 9.46 -10.44 -3.07
C ALA A 110 10.22 -11.73 -2.71
N VAL A 111 9.48 -12.82 -2.52
CA VAL A 111 10.07 -14.16 -2.28
C VAL A 111 10.89 -14.63 -3.48
N LEU A 112 10.35 -14.50 -4.70
CA LEU A 112 11.04 -14.90 -5.93
C LEU A 112 12.36 -14.15 -6.15
N ILE A 113 12.39 -12.84 -5.88
CA ILE A 113 13.61 -12.04 -6.03
C ILE A 113 14.64 -12.42 -4.96
N ARG A 114 14.20 -12.76 -3.74
CA ARG A 114 15.09 -13.23 -2.67
C ARG A 114 15.71 -14.59 -3.01
N GLN A 115 14.95 -15.50 -3.62
CA GLN A 115 15.47 -16.77 -4.13
C GLN A 115 16.53 -16.54 -5.22
N LYS A 116 16.25 -15.68 -6.20
CA LYS A 116 17.20 -15.33 -7.27
C LYS A 116 18.49 -14.69 -6.73
N HIS A 117 18.39 -13.86 -5.69
CA HIS A 117 19.54 -13.24 -5.04
C HIS A 117 20.42 -14.26 -4.28
N LEU A 118 19.81 -15.27 -3.64
CA LEU A 118 20.51 -16.27 -2.83
C LEU A 118 21.01 -17.50 -3.63
N ARG A 119 20.77 -17.56 -4.96
CA ARG A 119 21.10 -18.73 -5.80
C ARG A 119 20.63 -20.06 -5.19
N LEU A 120 19.39 -20.10 -4.70
CA LEU A 120 18.65 -21.35 -4.48
C LEU A 120 17.87 -21.72 -5.74
#